data_AF-A0A0P1I8W0-F1
#
_entry.id   AF-A0A0P1I8W0-F1
#
_cell.length_a   1.000
_cell.length_b   1.000
_cell.length_c   1.000
_cell.angle_alpha   90.00
_cell.angle_beta   90.00
_cell.angle_gamma   90.00
#
_symmetry.space_group_name_H-M   'P 1'
#
loop_
_entity.id
_entity.type
_entity.pdbx_description
1 polymer ?
#
loop_
_entity_poly.entity_id
_entity_poly.type
_entity_poly.pdbx_seq_one_letter_code
_entity_poly.pdbx_strand_id
1 'polypeptide(L)'
;MTKTNEQSGLISPSELRKMFGANLRILADTYPSVSQLCRELGINRTQFNRYLSGESFPRPDVLHRICTFFEVDARILLEPIEKLATERSVLNHPLIADYVGTGMTDIPQDVFPDGFYRFSRRSFTESDLIITGLVYVFRKDKHTFIRGFEAKEAMRQQGLPTDPKTREFRGVCLPQEDGVGALVSHKKTMATSFNYLSRVASFQNHYWIGYATRTVRETVNGCRAARLVYEHLGKDTGAVLAAARTVGFCTAEELIPYHRKLLQLDRPFA
;
A
#
# COMPACT_ATOMS: atom_id res chain seq x y z
N MET A 1 41.86 -17.14 29.10
CA MET A 1 41.03 -17.73 28.02
C MET A 1 40.36 -18.99 28.54
N THR A 2 39.11 -18.89 28.97
CA THR A 2 38.24 -20.06 29.14
C THR A 2 36.84 -19.60 28.80
N LYS A 3 36.25 -20.26 27.80
CA LYS A 3 35.08 -19.86 27.04
C LYS A 3 33.82 -19.88 27.90
N THR A 4 33.07 -18.78 27.89
CA THR A 4 31.69 -18.71 28.37
C THR A 4 30.82 -19.58 27.48
N ASN A 5 30.08 -20.51 28.10
CA ASN A 5 29.20 -21.46 27.45
C ASN A 5 27.84 -20.80 27.22
N GLU A 6 27.63 -20.15 26.07
CA GLU A 6 26.29 -19.78 25.59
C GLU A 6 25.71 -20.94 24.76
N GLN A 7 25.09 -21.90 25.45
CA GLN A 7 24.14 -22.81 24.81
C GLN A 7 22.77 -22.14 24.83
N SER A 8 22.37 -21.57 23.70
CA SER A 8 20.97 -21.28 23.40
C SER A 8 20.17 -22.58 23.51
N GLY A 9 19.25 -22.65 24.47
CA GLY A 9 18.48 -23.86 24.77
C GLY A 9 17.69 -24.35 23.55
N LEU A 10 18.04 -25.52 23.04
CA LEU A 10 17.31 -26.21 21.96
C LEU A 10 15.94 -26.64 22.48
N ILE A 11 14.87 -26.15 21.87
CA ILE A 11 13.49 -26.55 22.18
C ILE A 11 13.34 -28.04 21.87
N SER A 12 12.85 -28.82 22.82
CA SER A 12 12.72 -30.26 22.65
C SER A 12 11.58 -30.63 21.68
N PRO A 13 11.66 -31.78 20.99
CA PRO A 13 10.58 -32.24 20.11
C PRO A 13 9.23 -32.44 20.80
N SER A 14 9.19 -32.65 22.12
CA SER A 14 7.95 -32.73 22.89
C SER A 14 7.35 -31.34 23.14
N GLU A 15 8.18 -30.33 23.39
CA GLU A 15 7.72 -28.94 23.53
C GLU A 15 7.16 -28.39 22.21
N LEU A 16 7.81 -28.68 21.08
CA LEU A 16 7.29 -28.31 19.77
C LEU A 16 5.93 -28.98 19.47
N ARG A 17 5.76 -30.26 19.86
CA ARG A 17 4.46 -30.95 19.71
C ARG A 17 3.37 -30.33 20.57
N LYS A 18 3.71 -29.94 21.80
CA LYS A 18 2.78 -29.24 22.69
C LYS A 18 2.39 -27.87 22.13
N MET A 19 3.34 -27.12 21.58
CA MET A 19 3.10 -25.83 20.92
C MET A 19 2.13 -25.99 19.76
N PHE A 20 2.42 -26.90 18.83
CA PHE A 20 1.55 -27.16 17.69
C PHE A 20 0.14 -27.60 18.11
N GLY A 21 0.03 -28.50 19.08
CA GLY A 21 -1.27 -28.94 19.61
C GLY A 21 -2.06 -27.80 20.27
N ALA A 22 -1.39 -26.89 20.99
CA ALA A 22 -2.02 -25.71 21.56
C ALA A 22 -2.56 -24.76 20.48
N ASN A 23 -1.75 -24.47 19.46
CA ASN A 23 -2.16 -23.64 18.33
C ASN A 23 -3.36 -24.23 17.58
N LEU A 24 -3.36 -25.55 17.35
CA LEU A 24 -4.48 -26.21 16.69
C LEU A 24 -5.78 -26.17 17.49
N ARG A 25 -5.72 -26.16 18.83
CA ARG A 25 -6.93 -26.02 19.66
C ARG A 25 -7.57 -24.66 19.46
N ILE A 26 -6.76 -23.60 19.50
CA ILE A 26 -7.23 -22.22 19.28
C ILE A 26 -7.84 -22.07 17.89
N LEU A 27 -7.17 -22.61 16.87
CA LEU A 27 -7.70 -22.60 15.50
C LEU A 27 -9.01 -23.40 15.39
N ALA A 28 -9.10 -24.56 16.05
CA ALA A 28 -10.29 -25.40 16.04
C ALA A 28 -11.48 -24.81 16.82
N ASP A 29 -11.25 -23.95 17.81
CA ASP A 29 -12.31 -23.31 18.60
C ASP A 29 -13.22 -22.40 17.76
N THR A 30 -12.78 -21.97 16.58
CA THR A 30 -13.60 -21.21 15.63
C THR A 30 -14.66 -22.05 14.92
N TYR A 31 -14.65 -23.37 15.10
CA TYR A 31 -15.57 -24.30 14.45
C TYR A 31 -16.53 -24.95 15.46
N PRO A 32 -17.81 -25.22 15.09
CA PRO A 32 -18.80 -25.79 16.00
C PRO A 32 -18.44 -27.17 16.55
N SER A 33 -17.65 -27.97 15.80
CA SER A 33 -17.16 -29.26 16.28
C SER A 33 -15.91 -29.73 15.54
N VAL A 34 -15.05 -30.47 16.24
CA VAL A 34 -13.86 -31.12 15.65
C VAL A 34 -14.23 -32.08 14.51
N SER A 35 -15.38 -32.75 14.60
CA SER A 35 -15.85 -33.66 13.55
C SER A 35 -16.19 -32.94 12.25
N GLN A 36 -16.80 -31.76 12.34
CA GLN A 36 -17.07 -30.92 11.18
C GLN A 36 -15.75 -30.41 10.57
N LEU A 37 -14.89 -29.83 11.41
CA LEU A 37 -13.57 -29.35 11.00
C LEU A 37 -12.77 -30.43 10.25
N CYS A 38 -12.69 -31.65 10.79
CA CYS A 38 -11.95 -32.74 10.14
C CYS A 38 -12.49 -33.11 8.75
N ARG A 39 -13.82 -33.00 8.54
CA ARG A 39 -14.45 -33.26 7.24
C ARG A 39 -14.09 -32.19 6.22
N GLU A 40 -14.18 -30.92 6.60
CA GLU A 40 -13.83 -29.78 5.75
C GLU A 40 -12.33 -29.76 5.42
N LEU A 41 -11.50 -30.07 6.43
CA LEU A 41 -10.04 -30.13 6.32
C LEU A 41 -9.55 -31.41 5.58
N GLY A 42 -10.41 -32.42 5.41
CA GLY A 42 -10.07 -33.69 4.78
C GLY A 42 -9.05 -34.55 5.57
N ILE A 43 -9.01 -34.41 6.90
CA ILE A 43 -8.12 -35.17 7.79
C ILE A 43 -8.92 -36.18 8.61
N ASN A 44 -8.35 -37.36 8.82
CA ASN A 44 -8.96 -38.35 9.70
C ASN A 44 -9.05 -37.81 11.15
N ARG A 45 -10.23 -37.90 11.78
CA ARG A 45 -10.46 -37.36 13.12
C ARG A 45 -9.51 -37.90 14.19
N THR A 46 -9.19 -39.19 14.15
CA THR A 46 -8.23 -39.81 15.09
C THR A 46 -6.82 -39.25 14.88
N GLN A 47 -6.43 -39.02 13.62
CA GLN A 47 -5.16 -38.38 13.29
C GLN A 47 -5.12 -36.92 13.79
N PHE A 48 -6.18 -36.16 13.56
CA PHE A 48 -6.28 -34.77 14.03
C PHE A 48 -6.24 -34.67 15.56
N ASN A 49 -6.93 -35.57 16.27
CA ASN A 49 -6.88 -35.61 17.74
C ASN A 49 -5.47 -35.89 18.28
N ARG A 50 -4.67 -36.73 17.60
CA ARG A 50 -3.26 -36.94 17.96
C ARG A 50 -2.39 -35.71 17.75
N TYR A 51 -2.79 -34.80 16.87
CA TYR A 51 -2.13 -33.50 16.72
C TYR A 51 -2.54 -32.55 17.85
N LEU A 52 -3.85 -32.49 18.16
CA LEU A 52 -4.37 -31.70 19.28
C LEU A 52 -3.77 -32.11 20.62
N SER A 53 -3.53 -33.40 20.87
CA SER A 53 -2.91 -33.88 22.11
C SER A 53 -1.39 -33.73 22.14
N GLY A 54 -0.75 -33.37 21.02
CA GLY A 54 0.70 -33.30 20.90
C GLY A 54 1.38 -34.68 20.90
N GLU A 55 0.66 -35.75 20.56
CA GLU A 55 1.23 -37.09 20.44
C GLU A 55 2.09 -37.24 19.19
N SER A 56 1.69 -36.61 18.08
CA SER A 56 2.36 -36.73 16.78
C SER A 56 2.43 -35.41 16.02
N PHE A 57 3.27 -35.36 14.99
CA PHE A 57 3.35 -34.25 14.04
C PHE A 57 2.70 -34.60 12.70
N PRO A 58 2.15 -33.61 11.98
CA PRO A 58 1.70 -33.81 10.63
C PRO A 58 2.90 -34.01 9.70
N ARG A 59 2.70 -34.83 8.68
CA ARG A 59 3.63 -34.89 7.54
C ARG A 59 3.57 -33.56 6.77
N PRO A 60 4.61 -33.21 5.99
CA PRO A 60 4.66 -31.92 5.28
C PRO A 60 3.42 -31.61 4.42
N ASP A 61 2.87 -32.61 3.72
CA ASP A 61 1.65 -32.49 2.92
C ASP A 61 0.41 -32.18 3.77
N VAL A 62 0.28 -32.87 4.91
CA VAL A 62 -0.81 -32.64 5.86
C VAL A 62 -0.67 -31.28 6.54
N LEU A 63 0.55 -30.89 6.90
CA LEU A 63 0.85 -29.58 7.48
C LEU A 63 0.49 -28.47 6.50
N HIS A 64 0.93 -28.57 5.23
CA HIS A 64 0.57 -27.59 4.20
C HIS A 64 -0.95 -27.46 4.11
N ARG A 65 -1.68 -28.57 4.07
CA ARG A 65 -3.15 -28.52 4.00
C ARG A 65 -3.77 -27.82 5.22
N ILE A 66 -3.27 -28.10 6.43
CA ILE A 66 -3.67 -27.41 7.66
C ILE A 66 -3.40 -25.91 7.54
N CYS A 67 -2.19 -25.53 7.16
CA CYS A 67 -1.77 -24.14 7.01
C CYS A 67 -2.62 -23.40 5.98
N THR A 68 -2.88 -24.00 4.81
CA THR A 68 -3.73 -23.43 3.77
C THR A 68 -5.18 -23.28 4.23
N PHE A 69 -5.72 -24.29 4.91
CA PHE A 69 -7.10 -24.26 5.38
C PHE A 69 -7.35 -23.17 6.42
N PHE A 70 -6.40 -22.97 7.34
CA PHE A 70 -6.50 -21.93 8.38
C PHE A 70 -5.90 -20.57 7.98
N GLU A 71 -5.35 -20.45 6.76
CA GLU A 71 -4.62 -19.26 6.28
C GLU A 71 -3.44 -18.83 7.19
N VAL A 72 -2.70 -19.81 7.71
CA VAL A 72 -1.56 -19.61 8.63
C VAL A 72 -0.26 -20.14 8.04
N ASP A 73 0.87 -19.74 8.61
CA ASP A 73 2.21 -20.17 8.21
C ASP A 73 2.70 -21.38 9.03
N ALA A 74 3.65 -22.17 8.49
CA ALA A 74 4.21 -23.35 9.17
C ALA A 74 4.89 -23.04 10.53
N ARG A 75 5.20 -21.76 10.81
CA ARG A 75 5.63 -21.31 12.15
C ARG A 75 4.67 -21.69 13.27
N ILE A 76 3.42 -22.08 12.99
CA ILE A 76 2.50 -22.66 14.00
C ILE A 76 3.07 -23.90 14.69
N LEU A 77 4.12 -24.52 14.17
CA LEU A 77 4.87 -25.59 14.83
C LEU A 77 5.78 -25.10 15.96
N LEU A 78 6.23 -23.85 15.89
CA LEU A 78 7.37 -23.32 16.63
C LEU A 78 6.97 -22.21 17.61
N GLU A 79 5.94 -21.44 17.28
CA GLU A 79 5.55 -20.23 18.01
C GLU A 79 4.05 -20.22 18.31
N PRO A 80 3.61 -19.58 19.42
CA PRO A 80 2.19 -19.41 19.72
C PRO A 80 1.45 -18.70 18.59
N ILE A 81 0.28 -19.20 18.20
CA ILE A 81 -0.53 -18.69 17.09
C ILE A 81 -0.90 -17.21 17.27
N GLU A 82 -1.03 -16.75 18.50
CA GLU A 82 -1.34 -15.37 18.84
C GLU A 82 -0.18 -14.42 18.50
N LYS A 83 1.06 -14.92 18.49
CA LYS A 83 2.25 -14.19 18.01
C LYS A 83 2.42 -14.30 16.50
N LEU A 84 1.85 -15.34 15.90
CA LEU A 84 1.88 -15.59 14.46
C LEU A 84 0.75 -14.95 13.70
N ALA A 85 -0.21 -14.34 14.40
CA ALA A 85 -1.07 -13.33 13.82
C ALA A 85 -0.15 -12.32 13.14
N THR A 86 -0.03 -12.47 11.83
CA THR A 86 0.77 -11.67 10.88
C THR A 86 0.93 -10.29 11.47
N GLU A 87 2.16 -9.85 11.78
CA GLU A 87 2.44 -8.51 12.34
C GLU A 87 1.38 -7.57 11.82
N ARG A 88 0.42 -7.22 12.69
CA ARG A 88 -0.82 -6.63 12.18
C ARG A 88 -0.41 -5.31 11.57
N SER A 89 -0.43 -5.24 10.23
CA SER A 89 -0.28 -3.98 9.52
C SER A 89 -1.19 -2.97 10.23
N VAL A 90 -0.72 -1.75 10.43
CA VAL A 90 -1.46 -0.74 11.19
C VAL A 90 -2.91 -0.65 10.71
N LEU A 91 -3.14 -0.74 9.39
CA LEU A 91 -4.48 -0.74 8.79
C LEU A 91 -5.38 -1.91 9.26
N ASN A 92 -4.80 -3.09 9.52
CA ASN A 92 -5.52 -4.29 9.95
C ASN A 92 -5.47 -4.49 11.48
N HIS A 93 -5.02 -3.49 12.24
CA HIS A 93 -5.05 -3.56 13.69
C HIS A 93 -6.52 -3.48 14.20
N PRO A 94 -6.98 -4.34 15.14
CA PRO A 94 -8.41 -4.42 15.51
C PRO A 94 -9.01 -3.10 15.99
N LEU A 95 -8.19 -2.22 16.58
CA LEU A 95 -8.63 -0.89 17.02
C LEU A 95 -9.16 -0.03 15.87
N ILE A 96 -8.60 -0.17 14.67
CA ILE A 96 -8.91 0.68 13.52
C ILE A 96 -9.35 -0.10 12.28
N ALA A 97 -9.40 -1.43 12.33
CA ALA A 97 -9.72 -2.27 11.18
C ALA A 97 -11.05 -1.86 10.55
N ASP A 98 -12.12 -1.73 11.34
CA ASP A 98 -13.45 -1.36 10.82
C ASP A 98 -13.59 0.11 10.40
N TYR A 99 -12.61 0.95 10.73
CA TYR A 99 -12.65 2.40 10.48
C TYR A 99 -11.74 2.81 9.33
N VAL A 100 -10.60 2.14 9.19
CA VAL A 100 -9.52 2.53 8.28
C VAL A 100 -9.09 1.36 7.41
N GLY A 101 -9.11 0.11 7.89
CA GLY A 101 -8.58 -1.05 7.14
C GLY A 101 -9.58 -1.68 6.18
N THR A 102 -10.80 -1.92 6.66
CA THR A 102 -11.86 -2.60 5.91
C THR A 102 -12.20 -1.80 4.66
N GLY A 103 -12.13 -2.46 3.51
CA GLY A 103 -12.42 -1.84 2.22
C GLY A 103 -11.28 -1.01 1.64
N MET A 104 -10.03 -1.14 2.13
CA MET A 104 -8.86 -0.44 1.54
C MET A 104 -8.22 -1.15 0.34
N THR A 105 -8.79 -2.25 -0.13
CA THR A 105 -8.27 -3.06 -1.24
C THR A 105 -9.16 -2.91 -2.48
N ASP A 106 -8.70 -3.51 -3.59
CA ASP A 106 -9.53 -3.83 -4.74
C ASP A 106 -10.22 -2.63 -5.41
N ILE A 107 -9.55 -1.47 -5.48
CA ILE A 107 -10.01 -0.34 -6.31
C ILE A 107 -10.26 -0.85 -7.74
N PRO A 108 -11.47 -0.71 -8.30
CA PRO A 108 -11.77 -1.20 -9.64
C PRO A 108 -10.97 -0.49 -10.75
N GLN A 109 -10.64 -1.20 -11.83
CA GLN A 109 -9.89 -0.65 -12.97
C GLN A 109 -10.65 0.48 -13.65
N ASP A 110 -11.96 0.38 -13.71
CA ASP A 110 -12.87 1.40 -14.22
C ASP A 110 -13.05 2.57 -13.24
N VAL A 111 -12.50 2.54 -12.01
CA VAL A 111 -12.47 3.69 -11.08
C VAL A 111 -11.11 4.40 -11.14
N PHE A 112 -10.03 3.64 -11.12
CA PHE A 112 -8.66 4.17 -11.23
C PHE A 112 -7.76 3.19 -12.00
N PRO A 113 -7.69 3.28 -13.34
CA PRO A 113 -6.99 2.31 -14.16
C PRO A 113 -5.48 2.24 -13.88
N ASP A 114 -4.88 1.08 -14.12
CA ASP A 114 -3.43 0.96 -14.16
C ASP A 114 -2.83 1.74 -15.34
N GLY A 115 -1.58 2.14 -15.21
CA GLY A 115 -0.82 2.81 -16.27
C GLY A 115 -0.18 4.11 -15.83
N PHE A 116 0.37 4.83 -16.81
CA PHE A 116 0.95 6.14 -16.58
C PHE A 116 -0.12 7.21 -16.51
N TYR A 117 0.10 8.17 -15.63
CA TYR A 117 -0.65 9.40 -15.56
C TYR A 117 0.30 10.58 -15.66
N ARG A 118 -0.10 11.60 -16.42
CA ARG A 118 0.46 12.94 -16.29
C ARG A 118 -0.29 13.69 -15.21
N PHE A 119 0.42 14.36 -14.32
CA PHE A 119 -0.21 15.27 -13.37
C PHE A 119 0.25 16.70 -13.55
N SER A 120 -0.58 17.63 -13.10
CA SER A 120 -0.25 19.05 -12.94
C SER A 120 -0.79 19.58 -11.63
N ARG A 121 -0.05 20.48 -10.97
CA ARG A 121 -0.42 21.11 -9.70
C ARG A 121 0.34 22.42 -9.52
N ARG A 122 -0.28 23.43 -8.92
CA ARG A 122 0.45 24.64 -8.48
C ARG A 122 1.56 24.25 -7.51
N SER A 123 2.77 24.78 -7.65
CA SER A 123 3.89 24.43 -6.76
C SER A 123 3.58 24.79 -5.30
N PHE A 124 4.11 24.01 -4.37
CA PHE A 124 3.92 24.28 -2.93
C PHE A 124 4.91 25.34 -2.41
N THR A 125 5.99 25.57 -3.14
CA THR A 125 7.07 26.50 -2.76
C THR A 125 7.08 27.75 -3.62
N GLU A 126 6.71 27.63 -4.89
CA GLU A 126 6.74 28.72 -5.88
C GLU A 126 5.31 29.08 -6.30
N SER A 127 4.77 30.18 -5.81
CA SER A 127 3.35 30.52 -6.01
C SER A 127 2.97 30.69 -7.49
N ASP A 128 3.90 31.04 -8.36
CA ASP A 128 3.59 31.37 -9.75
C ASP A 128 3.90 30.22 -10.73
N LEU A 129 4.46 29.13 -10.22
CA LEU A 129 4.84 27.97 -11.02
C LEU A 129 3.89 26.80 -10.83
N ILE A 130 3.75 26.02 -11.89
CA ILE A 130 3.02 24.77 -11.92
C ILE A 130 4.04 23.67 -12.08
N ILE A 131 3.95 22.63 -11.24
CA ILE A 131 4.70 21.42 -11.45
C ILE A 131 3.89 20.46 -12.32
N THR A 132 4.52 19.92 -13.35
CA THR A 132 4.01 18.80 -14.12
C THR A 132 4.91 17.59 -13.91
N GLY A 133 4.31 16.40 -13.91
CA GLY A 133 5.04 15.17 -13.62
C GLY A 133 4.35 13.93 -14.16
N LEU A 134 5.05 12.81 -14.04
CA LEU A 134 4.54 11.49 -14.37
C LEU A 134 4.48 10.62 -13.11
N VAL A 135 3.41 9.85 -13.02
CA VAL A 135 3.27 8.77 -12.06
C VAL A 135 2.82 7.50 -12.78
N TYR A 136 3.19 6.36 -12.22
CA TYR A 136 2.78 5.05 -12.68
C TYR A 136 1.93 4.40 -11.59
N VAL A 137 0.70 4.04 -11.95
CA VAL A 137 -0.26 3.36 -11.09
C VAL A 137 -0.31 1.89 -11.48
N PHE A 138 -0.25 1.01 -10.49
CA PHE A 138 -0.29 -0.43 -10.71
C PHE A 138 -0.87 -1.17 -9.51
N ARG A 139 -1.55 -2.28 -9.77
CA ARG A 139 -2.04 -3.18 -8.73
C ARG A 139 -1.04 -4.30 -8.43
N LYS A 140 -0.94 -4.65 -7.15
CA LYS A 140 -0.20 -5.83 -6.67
C LYS A 140 -0.83 -6.30 -5.36
N ASP A 141 -1.00 -7.61 -5.20
CA ASP A 141 -1.53 -8.21 -3.96
C ASP A 141 -2.87 -7.59 -3.51
N LYS A 142 -3.80 -7.33 -4.45
CA LYS A 142 -5.10 -6.64 -4.26
C LYS A 142 -5.03 -5.16 -3.82
N HIS A 143 -3.84 -4.59 -3.72
CA HIS A 143 -3.64 -3.18 -3.39
C HIS A 143 -3.26 -2.38 -4.65
N THR A 144 -3.60 -1.10 -4.66
CA THR A 144 -3.22 -0.17 -5.73
C THR A 144 -2.08 0.71 -5.24
N PHE A 145 -1.01 0.78 -6.03
CA PHE A 145 0.19 1.54 -5.73
C PHE A 145 0.43 2.62 -6.76
N ILE A 146 1.07 3.68 -6.30
CA ILE A 146 1.55 4.77 -7.14
C ILE A 146 3.06 4.93 -6.95
N ARG A 147 3.74 5.19 -8.06
CA ARG A 147 5.19 5.46 -8.09
C ARG A 147 5.46 6.64 -9.00
N GLY A 148 6.33 7.54 -8.61
CA GLY A 148 6.78 8.61 -9.48
C GLY A 148 8.15 9.13 -9.09
N PHE A 149 8.59 10.16 -9.81
CA PHE A 149 9.86 10.81 -9.56
C PHE A 149 9.66 12.32 -9.58
N GLU A 150 10.23 13.02 -8.61
CA GLU A 150 10.27 14.49 -8.61
C GLU A 150 10.97 15.01 -9.86
N ALA A 151 10.59 16.19 -10.35
CA ALA A 151 11.30 16.81 -11.46
C ALA A 151 12.77 17.08 -11.09
N LYS A 152 13.71 16.84 -12.01
CA LYS A 152 15.14 17.09 -11.76
C LYS A 152 15.40 18.56 -11.40
N GLU A 153 14.65 19.47 -12.02
CA GLU A 153 14.70 20.89 -11.73
C GLU A 153 14.29 21.22 -10.28
N ALA A 154 13.18 20.65 -9.81
CA ALA A 154 12.72 20.80 -8.42
C ALA A 154 13.75 20.29 -7.40
N MET A 155 14.48 19.22 -7.73
CA MET A 155 15.60 18.76 -6.89
C MET A 155 16.76 19.76 -6.88
N ARG A 156 17.16 20.25 -8.05
CA ARG A 156 18.28 21.21 -8.18
C ARG A 156 18.01 22.51 -7.44
N GLN A 157 16.79 23.03 -7.50
CA GLN A 157 16.39 24.24 -6.76
C GLN A 157 16.53 24.07 -5.25
N GLN A 158 16.35 22.85 -4.73
CA GLN A 158 16.53 22.52 -3.32
C GLN A 158 17.97 22.08 -2.97
N GLY A 159 18.90 22.14 -3.92
CA GLY A 159 20.27 21.65 -3.73
C GLY A 159 20.37 20.13 -3.54
N LEU A 160 19.35 19.38 -3.95
CA LEU A 160 19.27 17.93 -3.75
C LEU A 160 19.83 17.15 -4.95
N PRO A 161 20.35 15.93 -4.72
CA PRO A 161 20.75 15.01 -5.78
C PRO A 161 19.62 14.72 -6.77
N THR A 162 19.98 14.62 -8.06
CA THR A 162 19.03 14.32 -9.15
C THR A 162 19.00 12.83 -9.53
N ASP A 163 19.64 11.98 -8.73
CA ASP A 163 19.66 10.54 -8.96
C ASP A 163 18.25 9.93 -8.76
N PRO A 164 17.96 8.80 -9.43
CA PRO A 164 16.64 8.18 -9.34
C PRO A 164 16.22 7.80 -7.92
N LYS A 165 17.15 7.37 -7.06
CA LYS A 165 16.83 6.88 -5.71
C LYS A 165 16.38 8.00 -4.80
N THR A 166 16.95 9.20 -4.93
CA THR A 166 16.57 10.38 -4.14
C THR A 166 15.27 11.01 -4.64
N ARG A 167 14.99 10.93 -5.95
CA ARG A 167 13.79 11.50 -6.57
C ARG A 167 12.54 10.65 -6.44
N GLU A 168 12.71 9.36 -6.24
CA GLU A 168 11.62 8.38 -6.23
C GLU A 168 10.71 8.59 -5.02
N PHE A 169 9.42 8.76 -5.29
CA PHE A 169 8.37 8.65 -4.30
C PHE A 169 7.45 7.47 -4.61
N ARG A 170 6.85 6.91 -3.57
CA ARG A 170 5.89 5.81 -3.68
C ARG A 170 4.71 6.07 -2.75
N GLY A 171 3.57 5.49 -3.09
CA GLY A 171 2.39 5.59 -2.26
C GLY A 171 1.44 4.43 -2.45
N VAL A 172 0.45 4.39 -1.57
CA VAL A 172 -0.71 3.51 -1.66
C VAL A 172 -1.91 4.35 -2.04
N CYS A 173 -2.73 3.83 -2.95
CA CYS A 173 -4.03 4.39 -3.29
C CYS A 173 -5.10 3.61 -2.53
N LEU A 174 -6.05 4.33 -1.95
CA LEU A 174 -7.09 3.85 -1.07
C LEU A 174 -8.46 4.29 -1.62
N PRO A 175 -9.49 3.44 -1.60
CA PRO A 175 -10.87 3.86 -1.89
C PRO A 175 -11.28 5.02 -0.98
N GLN A 176 -11.89 6.07 -1.55
CA GLN A 176 -12.34 7.23 -0.79
C GLN A 176 -13.61 7.80 -1.43
N GLU A 177 -14.75 7.64 -0.76
CA GLU A 177 -16.06 8.11 -1.24
C GLU A 177 -16.29 7.87 -2.74
N ASP A 178 -16.32 8.93 -3.55
CA ASP A 178 -16.54 8.95 -5.01
C ASP A 178 -15.24 8.91 -5.84
N GLY A 179 -14.09 8.66 -5.20
CA GLY A 179 -12.78 8.69 -5.81
C GLY A 179 -11.73 7.83 -5.10
N VAL A 180 -10.48 8.29 -5.15
CA VAL A 180 -9.34 7.62 -4.54
C VAL A 180 -8.53 8.61 -3.70
N GLY A 181 -8.20 8.20 -2.48
CA GLY A 181 -7.15 8.80 -1.67
C GLY A 181 -5.79 8.21 -2.05
N ALA A 182 -4.72 8.98 -1.95
CA ALA A 182 -3.37 8.46 -2.11
C ALA A 182 -2.43 9.04 -1.04
N LEU A 183 -1.86 8.15 -0.23
CA LEU A 183 -0.80 8.52 0.70
C LEU A 183 0.54 8.28 0.01
N VAL A 184 1.24 9.37 -0.32
CA VAL A 184 2.48 9.34 -1.10
C VAL A 184 3.61 9.90 -0.28
N SER A 185 4.74 9.21 -0.25
CA SER A 185 5.89 9.61 0.55
C SER A 185 7.20 9.39 -0.21
N HIS A 186 8.17 10.24 0.08
CA HIS A 186 9.56 9.98 -0.27
C HIS A 186 10.14 8.90 0.66
N LYS A 187 11.29 8.38 0.28
CA LYS A 187 11.95 7.31 1.03
C LYS A 187 12.16 7.71 2.50
N LYS A 188 11.95 6.75 3.41
CA LYS A 188 12.04 6.92 4.88
C LYS A 188 11.03 7.93 5.45
N THR A 189 9.82 7.98 4.88
CA THR A 189 8.74 8.84 5.36
C THR A 189 9.09 10.33 5.31
N MET A 190 9.99 10.70 4.39
CA MET A 190 10.31 12.10 4.14
C MET A 190 9.21 12.70 3.27
N ALA A 191 8.89 13.98 3.49
CA ALA A 191 7.98 14.77 2.65
C ALA A 191 6.73 14.00 2.17
N THR A 192 5.84 13.70 3.11
CA THR A 192 4.58 12.99 2.83
C THR A 192 3.51 13.95 2.33
N SER A 193 2.72 13.47 1.39
CA SER A 193 1.50 14.12 0.90
C SER A 193 0.31 13.18 0.97
N PHE A 194 -0.85 13.76 1.22
CA PHE A 194 -2.13 13.09 1.02
C PHE A 194 -2.81 13.73 -0.18
N ASN A 195 -3.21 12.90 -1.14
CA ASN A 195 -3.91 13.34 -2.34
C ASN A 195 -5.30 12.74 -2.35
N TYR A 196 -6.27 13.49 -2.87
CA TYR A 196 -7.58 12.98 -3.21
C TYR A 196 -7.85 13.29 -4.69
N LEU A 197 -8.47 12.33 -5.39
CA LEU A 197 -8.77 12.40 -6.82
C LEU A 197 -10.12 11.73 -7.09
N SER A 198 -11.04 12.46 -7.70
CA SER A 198 -12.30 11.94 -8.24
C SER A 198 -12.37 12.18 -9.75
N ARG A 199 -13.08 11.31 -10.46
CA ARG A 199 -13.10 11.34 -11.93
C ARG A 199 -13.95 12.49 -12.45
N VAL A 200 -13.45 13.20 -13.45
CA VAL A 200 -14.20 14.22 -14.17
C VAL A 200 -15.07 13.55 -15.23
N ALA A 201 -16.37 13.80 -15.16
CA ALA A 201 -17.28 13.53 -16.27
C ALA A 201 -16.83 14.33 -17.50
N SER A 202 -16.19 13.67 -18.46
CA SER A 202 -15.65 14.27 -19.68
C SER A 202 -15.81 13.30 -20.85
N PHE A 203 -15.75 13.80 -22.08
CA PHE A 203 -16.07 12.99 -23.26
C PHE A 203 -15.24 11.69 -23.38
N GLN A 204 -13.98 11.71 -22.92
CA GLN A 204 -13.10 10.52 -22.91
C GLN A 204 -12.86 9.95 -21.50
N ASN A 205 -13.38 10.55 -20.42
CA ASN A 205 -13.23 10.08 -19.04
C ASN A 205 -11.77 9.78 -18.59
N HIS A 206 -10.78 10.45 -19.18
CA HIS A 206 -9.35 10.25 -18.89
C HIS A 206 -8.81 11.20 -17.80
N TYR A 207 -9.66 11.98 -17.13
CA TYR A 207 -9.23 13.01 -16.18
C TYR A 207 -9.77 12.79 -14.78
N TRP A 208 -8.92 13.04 -13.79
CA TRP A 208 -9.27 13.10 -12.37
C TRP A 208 -8.85 14.44 -11.81
N ILE A 209 -9.68 14.98 -10.94
CA ILE A 209 -9.43 16.23 -10.22
C ILE A 209 -9.53 15.99 -8.73
N GLY A 210 -8.81 16.82 -8.00
CA GLY A 210 -8.95 16.90 -6.56
C GLY A 210 -7.85 17.78 -6.03
N TYR A 211 -7.13 17.31 -5.03
CA TYR A 211 -6.11 18.10 -4.36
C TYR A 211 -4.99 17.25 -3.79
N ALA A 212 -3.84 17.88 -3.60
CA ALA A 212 -2.72 17.34 -2.82
C ALA A 212 -2.50 18.24 -1.60
N THR A 213 -2.28 17.64 -0.45
CA THR A 213 -1.88 18.34 0.78
C THR A 213 -0.51 17.89 1.27
N ARG A 214 0.23 18.80 1.89
CA ARG A 214 1.48 18.47 2.60
C ARG A 214 1.23 18.44 4.10
N THR A 215 1.72 17.41 4.77
CA THR A 215 1.71 17.30 6.23
C THR A 215 2.91 18.03 6.83
N VAL A 216 2.96 19.36 6.64
CA VAL A 216 4.01 20.24 7.16
C VAL A 216 3.39 21.39 7.96
N ARG A 217 4.19 22.01 8.83
CA ARG A 217 3.79 23.24 9.54
C ARG A 217 3.40 24.32 8.53
N GLU A 218 2.45 25.15 8.90
CA GLU A 218 2.16 26.39 8.19
C GLU A 218 3.42 27.25 8.03
N THR A 219 3.59 27.80 6.84
CA THR A 219 4.61 28.79 6.53
C THR A 219 3.93 29.99 5.88
N VAL A 220 4.49 31.19 6.08
CA VAL A 220 3.86 32.44 5.62
C VAL A 220 3.71 32.48 4.09
N ASN A 221 4.61 31.84 3.35
CA ASN A 221 4.69 31.95 1.89
C ASN A 221 4.37 30.64 1.14
N GLY A 222 4.15 29.53 1.86
CA GLY A 222 3.97 28.20 1.26
C GLY A 222 2.51 27.76 1.26
N CYS A 223 2.08 27.13 0.17
CA CYS A 223 0.76 26.52 0.13
C CYS A 223 0.82 25.10 0.71
N ARG A 224 -0.12 24.74 1.59
CA ARG A 224 -0.22 23.38 2.15
C ARG A 224 -1.18 22.48 1.40
N ALA A 225 -2.03 23.03 0.53
CA ALA A 225 -3.01 22.30 -0.23
C ALA A 225 -3.21 22.94 -1.61
N ALA A 226 -3.12 22.17 -2.68
CA ALA A 226 -3.24 22.68 -4.04
C ALA A 226 -4.08 21.74 -4.90
N ARG A 227 -4.87 22.31 -5.83
CA ARG A 227 -5.63 21.52 -6.80
C ARG A 227 -4.71 20.66 -7.63
N LEU A 228 -5.12 19.42 -7.85
CA LEU A 228 -4.38 18.40 -8.55
C LEU A 228 -5.21 17.89 -9.72
N VAL A 229 -4.57 17.74 -10.88
CA VAL A 229 -5.19 17.16 -12.08
C VAL A 229 -4.36 15.99 -12.53
N TYR A 230 -5.00 14.85 -12.77
CA TYR A 230 -4.40 13.65 -13.35
C TYR A 230 -5.04 13.38 -14.71
N GLU A 231 -4.22 13.07 -15.70
CA GLU A 231 -4.62 12.59 -17.02
C GLU A 231 -4.07 11.18 -17.22
N HIS A 232 -4.94 10.21 -17.48
CA HIS A 232 -4.54 8.83 -17.76
C HIS A 232 -3.99 8.71 -19.18
N LEU A 233 -2.74 8.27 -19.28
CA LEU A 233 -2.04 7.99 -20.54
C LEU A 233 -1.99 6.48 -20.84
N GLY A 234 -2.41 5.64 -19.88
CA GLY A 234 -2.39 4.19 -20.01
C GLY A 234 -0.98 3.64 -20.22
N LYS A 235 -0.82 2.86 -21.29
CA LYS A 235 0.44 2.21 -21.67
C LYS A 235 0.95 2.68 -23.03
N ASP A 236 0.38 3.76 -23.56
CA ASP A 236 0.84 4.36 -24.82
C ASP A 236 2.23 4.98 -24.62
N THR A 237 3.25 4.29 -25.11
CA THR A 237 4.64 4.73 -24.97
C THR A 237 4.91 6.06 -25.67
N GLY A 238 4.23 6.35 -26.78
CA GLY A 238 4.36 7.62 -27.49
C GLY A 238 3.85 8.78 -26.63
N ALA A 239 2.62 8.66 -26.11
CA ALA A 239 2.02 9.66 -25.23
C ALA A 239 2.82 9.85 -23.94
N VAL A 240 3.31 8.75 -23.34
CA VAL A 240 4.12 8.78 -22.12
C VAL A 240 5.46 9.48 -22.34
N LEU A 241 6.17 9.16 -23.43
CA LEU A 241 7.45 9.79 -23.75
C LEU A 241 7.30 11.27 -24.10
N ALA A 242 6.21 11.65 -24.78
CA ALA A 242 5.89 13.05 -25.04
C ALA A 242 5.66 13.82 -23.74
N ALA A 243 4.84 13.27 -22.82
CA ALA A 243 4.60 13.86 -21.51
C ALA A 243 5.88 13.90 -20.64
N ALA A 244 6.75 12.89 -20.72
CA ALA A 244 7.99 12.83 -19.97
C ALA A 244 8.94 13.98 -20.30
N ARG A 245 8.93 14.48 -21.55
CA ARG A 245 9.76 15.60 -22.01
C ARG A 245 9.31 16.96 -21.47
N THR A 246 8.07 17.06 -21.00
CA THR A 246 7.50 18.30 -20.47
C THR A 246 7.44 18.33 -18.95
N VAL A 247 7.91 17.27 -18.26
CA VAL A 247 7.96 17.20 -16.79
C VAL A 247 8.91 18.27 -16.24
N GLY A 248 8.44 19.05 -15.28
CA GLY A 248 9.20 20.17 -14.73
C GLY A 248 8.30 21.26 -14.18
N PHE A 249 8.90 22.43 -13.94
CA PHE A 249 8.11 23.63 -13.73
C PHE A 249 7.69 24.23 -15.07
N CYS A 250 6.50 24.80 -15.09
CA CYS A 250 6.02 25.59 -16.20
C CYS A 250 5.15 26.74 -15.68
N THR A 251 4.96 27.77 -16.51
CA THR A 251 3.97 28.82 -16.24
C THR A 251 2.56 28.32 -16.53
N ALA A 252 1.55 29.14 -16.20
CA ALA A 252 0.18 28.85 -16.58
C ALA A 252 0.06 28.73 -18.10
N GLU A 253 0.66 29.66 -18.85
CA GLU A 253 0.59 29.80 -20.32
C GLU A 253 1.18 28.61 -21.07
N GLU A 254 2.19 27.97 -20.49
CA GLU A 254 2.84 26.77 -21.04
C GLU A 254 2.06 25.49 -20.78
N LEU A 255 1.16 25.50 -19.79
CA LEU A 255 0.37 24.33 -19.42
C LEU A 255 -0.72 24.03 -20.46
N ILE A 256 -0.95 22.75 -20.71
CA ILE A 256 -2.01 22.24 -21.58
C ILE A 256 -3.35 22.88 -21.21
N PRO A 257 -4.12 23.44 -22.18
CA PRO A 257 -5.30 24.26 -21.89
C PRO A 257 -6.33 23.59 -20.98
N TYR A 258 -6.55 22.28 -21.16
CA TYR A 258 -7.52 21.56 -20.34
C TYR A 258 -7.04 21.35 -18.89
N HIS A 259 -5.75 21.05 -18.68
CA HIS A 259 -5.16 21.03 -17.35
C HIS A 259 -5.28 22.40 -16.66
N ARG A 260 -5.00 23.49 -17.39
CA ARG A 260 -5.15 24.87 -16.87
C ARG A 260 -6.59 25.16 -16.43
N LYS A 261 -7.57 24.80 -17.28
CA LYS A 261 -9.00 24.93 -16.97
C LYS A 261 -9.37 24.17 -15.69
N LEU A 262 -8.92 22.93 -15.55
CA LEU A 262 -9.24 22.10 -14.38
C LEU A 262 -8.55 22.55 -13.09
N LEU A 263 -7.34 23.13 -13.18
CA LEU A 263 -6.62 23.67 -12.03
C LEU A 263 -7.24 24.93 -11.43
N GLN A 264 -8.07 25.66 -12.18
CA GLN A 264 -8.76 26.88 -11.71
C GLN A 264 -7.80 27.85 -10.98
N LEU A 265 -6.67 28.19 -11.61
CA LEU A 265 -5.54 28.89 -10.98
C LEU A 265 -5.91 30.26 -10.40
N ASP A 266 -6.94 30.90 -10.96
CA ASP A 266 -7.44 32.22 -10.54
C ASP A 266 -8.41 32.15 -9.36
N ARG A 267 -8.78 30.94 -8.92
CA ARG A 267 -9.66 30.74 -7.77
C ARG A 267 -8.86 30.24 -6.57
N PRO A 268 -9.01 30.85 -5.38
CA PRO A 268 -8.34 30.37 -4.18
C PRO A 268 -8.75 28.92 -3.89
N PHE A 269 -7.83 28.18 -3.27
CA PHE A 269 -8.14 26.86 -2.71
C PHE A 269 -8.89 27.11 -1.39
N ALA A 270 -10.13 26.63 -1.30
CA ALA A 270 -10.99 26.78 -0.13
C ALA A 270 -11.04 25.47 0.66
#